data_AF-A0AAF1K6L6-F1
#
_entry.id   AF-A0AAF1K6L6-F1
#
_cell.length_a   1.000
_cell.length_b   1.000
_cell.length_c   1.000
_cell.angle_alpha   90.00
_cell.angle_beta   90.00
_cell.angle_gamma   90.00
#
_symmetry.space_group_name_H-M   'P 1'
#
loop_
_entity.id
_entity.type
_entity.pdbx_description
1 polymer ?
#
loop_
_entity_poly.entity_id
_entity_poly.type
_entity_poly.pdbx_seq_one_letter_code
_entity_poly.pdbx_strand_id
1 'polypeptide(L)'
;LVAAEARARRADAALAQLAEAHDAALADLVPAATLAESQAALGDAEARLAEAKAARAEAEAQRIAAATTLGAAEAAVLATERDASLADDALAEASRRRQRLADALATLNAERAAAEADCPSAEALADAVALAESSLLAAEQARANQDRAEVARAGAQAAHAEARRLLAEGEARRAALSAEATASGARARRAAEQHARLSAERAEAEATRIPHERLEAIRDIRIAAEDVEGAARGRLEAAEAARLDAGQALASARKAMAEAEAEAGMLTAEIEGLSRLIGASGGTDAPIVDALTMPPGLEAAVAVALGETLDSAASSAAVRFWRDLPSLVAERLPGDAVPLSALVEAPPALRRALASIGLLPEGADGDALHAALSPGQSLVTRDGALWRWDGHVVRAGTPSAAAVRLAQRNRLRAAIASLAEAMARVDGLGADVAMRGAAETGALAAET
;
A
#
# COMPACT_ATOMS: atom_id res chain seq x y z
N LEU A 1 19.86 -16.34 3.13
CA LEU A 1 18.63 -17.02 3.62
C LEU A 1 18.18 -16.64 5.05
N VAL A 2 18.77 -17.15 6.14
CA VAL A 2 18.26 -16.94 7.53
C VAL A 2 18.14 -15.45 7.90
N ALA A 3 19.07 -14.60 7.45
CA ALA A 3 19.02 -13.16 7.68
C ALA A 3 17.93 -12.45 6.86
N ALA A 4 17.65 -12.93 5.64
CA ALA A 4 16.60 -12.40 4.77
C ALA A 4 15.21 -12.82 5.26
N GLU A 5 15.04 -14.08 5.65
CA GLU A 5 13.82 -14.58 6.30
C GLU A 5 13.56 -13.88 7.63
N ALA A 6 14.61 -13.63 8.43
CA ALA A 6 14.48 -12.89 9.68
C ALA A 6 14.09 -11.41 9.44
N ARG A 7 14.57 -10.79 8.35
CA ARG A 7 14.14 -9.44 7.95
C ARG A 7 12.69 -9.42 7.47
N ALA A 8 12.28 -10.39 6.64
CA ALA A 8 10.90 -10.52 6.18
C ALA A 8 9.94 -10.72 7.36
N ARG A 9 10.24 -11.64 8.28
CA ARG A 9 9.41 -11.84 9.49
C ARG A 9 9.32 -10.61 10.39
N ARG A 10 10.38 -9.81 10.49
CA ARG A 10 10.35 -8.55 11.25
C ARG A 10 9.50 -7.49 10.55
N ALA A 11 9.57 -7.42 9.21
CA ALA A 11 8.73 -6.52 8.42
C ALA A 11 7.25 -6.92 8.55
N ASP A 12 6.93 -8.22 8.41
CA ASP A 12 5.58 -8.75 8.60
C ASP A 12 5.03 -8.44 10.00
N ALA A 13 5.84 -8.63 11.04
CA ALA A 13 5.45 -8.32 12.41
C ALA A 13 5.22 -6.81 12.63
N ALA A 14 6.06 -5.96 12.04
CA ALA A 14 5.88 -4.50 12.11
C ALA A 14 4.62 -4.04 11.35
N LEU A 15 4.31 -4.67 10.22
CA LEU A 15 3.09 -4.41 9.45
C LEU A 15 1.84 -4.86 10.20
N ALA A 16 1.88 -6.02 10.86
CA ALA A 16 0.78 -6.47 11.72
C ALA A 16 0.52 -5.48 12.86
N GLN A 17 1.59 -4.97 13.51
CA GLN A 17 1.46 -3.95 14.55
C GLN A 17 0.89 -2.62 14.02
N LEU A 18 1.30 -2.19 12.81
CA LEU A 18 0.77 -1.00 12.16
C LEU A 18 -0.70 -1.16 11.75
N ALA A 19 -1.09 -2.34 11.27
CA ALA A 19 -2.46 -2.66 10.93
C ALA A 19 -3.35 -2.68 12.19
N GLU A 20 -2.90 -3.30 13.28
CA GLU A 20 -3.61 -3.31 14.56
C GLU A 20 -3.76 -1.88 15.13
N ALA A 21 -2.71 -1.06 15.06
CA ALA A 21 -2.76 0.34 15.46
C ALA A 21 -3.71 1.17 14.57
N HIS A 22 -3.78 0.88 13.27
CA HIS A 22 -4.71 1.52 12.34
C HIS A 22 -6.16 1.13 12.62
N ASP A 23 -6.44 -0.16 12.82
CA ASP A 23 -7.78 -0.68 13.10
C ASP A 23 -8.29 -0.21 14.47
N ALA A 24 -7.42 -0.16 15.49
CA ALA A 24 -7.74 0.45 16.78
C ALA A 24 -8.07 1.95 16.62
N ALA A 25 -7.29 2.67 15.81
CA ALA A 25 -7.54 4.08 15.55
C ALA A 25 -8.82 4.34 14.74
N LEU A 26 -9.22 3.40 13.87
CA LEU A 26 -10.51 3.42 13.17
C LEU A 26 -11.69 3.12 14.11
N ALA A 27 -11.51 2.23 15.09
CA ALA A 27 -12.55 1.91 16.08
C ALA A 27 -12.84 3.07 17.05
N ASP A 28 -11.81 3.87 17.37
CA ASP A 28 -11.91 5.05 18.24
C ASP A 28 -12.35 6.33 17.52
N LEU A 29 -12.55 6.28 16.20
CA LEU A 29 -13.09 7.41 15.45
C LEU A 29 -14.55 7.62 15.83
N VAL A 30 -14.84 8.75 16.48
CA VAL A 30 -16.19 9.30 16.49
C VAL A 30 -16.58 9.61 15.04
N PRO A 31 -17.61 8.95 14.47
CA PRO A 31 -18.03 9.21 13.10
C PRO A 31 -18.26 10.71 12.85
N ALA A 32 -17.87 11.20 11.68
CA ALA A 32 -18.13 12.60 11.32
C ALA A 32 -19.63 12.96 11.43
N ALA A 33 -20.50 11.98 11.20
CA ALA A 33 -21.96 12.12 11.37
C ALA A 33 -22.37 12.40 12.82
N THR A 34 -21.84 11.68 13.81
CA THR A 34 -22.16 11.92 15.23
C THR A 34 -21.62 13.25 15.73
N LEU A 35 -20.48 13.71 15.20
CA LEU A 35 -19.95 15.04 15.52
C LEU A 35 -20.78 16.15 14.86
N ALA A 36 -21.29 15.93 13.63
CA ALA A 36 -22.20 16.87 12.98
C ALA A 36 -23.56 16.94 13.69
N GLU A 37 -24.10 15.81 14.15
CA GLU A 37 -25.33 15.75 14.96
C GLU A 37 -25.16 16.46 16.31
N SER A 38 -24.03 16.27 17.00
CA SER A 38 -23.75 16.96 18.25
C SER A 38 -23.53 18.47 18.05
N GLN A 39 -22.92 18.87 16.93
CA GLN A 39 -22.81 20.29 16.53
C GLN A 39 -24.17 20.92 16.28
N ALA A 40 -25.06 20.24 15.56
CA ALA A 40 -26.42 20.72 15.32
C ALA A 40 -27.20 20.83 16.64
N ALA A 41 -27.11 19.80 17.50
CA ALA A 41 -27.77 19.81 18.81
C ALA A 41 -27.25 20.94 19.73
N LEU A 42 -25.94 21.24 19.68
CA LEU A 42 -25.35 22.37 20.40
C LEU A 42 -25.87 23.70 19.86
N GLY A 43 -25.93 23.87 18.53
CA GLY A 43 -26.49 25.06 17.90
C GLY A 43 -27.96 25.30 18.26
N ASP A 44 -28.77 24.23 18.27
CA ASP A 44 -30.17 24.29 18.74
C ASP A 44 -30.26 24.68 20.22
N ALA A 45 -29.38 24.14 21.07
CA ALA A 45 -29.32 24.48 22.48
C ALA A 45 -28.88 25.93 22.72
N GLU A 46 -27.95 26.46 21.92
CA GLU A 46 -27.53 27.87 21.94
C GLU A 46 -28.70 28.80 21.57
N ALA A 47 -29.43 28.47 20.51
CA ALA A 47 -30.60 29.23 20.08
C ALA A 47 -31.67 29.27 21.19
N ARG A 48 -31.99 28.11 21.79
CA ARG A 48 -32.94 28.02 22.91
C ARG A 48 -32.47 28.80 24.14
N LEU A 49 -31.17 28.79 24.44
CA LEU A 49 -30.60 29.58 25.53
C LEU A 49 -30.72 31.08 25.27
N ALA A 50 -30.44 31.52 24.05
CA ALA A 50 -30.58 32.93 23.66
C ALA A 50 -32.04 33.39 23.78
N GLU A 51 -32.98 32.60 23.26
CA GLU A 51 -34.42 32.86 23.37
C GLU A 51 -34.88 32.92 24.83
N ALA A 52 -34.48 31.95 25.65
CA ALA A 52 -34.87 31.91 27.06
C ALA A 52 -34.27 33.09 27.86
N LYS A 53 -33.05 33.54 27.54
CA LYS A 53 -32.45 34.74 28.14
C LYS A 53 -33.21 36.00 27.74
N ALA A 54 -33.60 36.14 26.47
CA ALA A 54 -34.39 37.25 25.99
C ALA A 54 -35.78 37.31 26.67
N ALA A 55 -36.47 36.16 26.75
CA ALA A 55 -37.76 36.07 27.44
C ALA A 55 -37.65 36.41 28.94
N ARG A 56 -36.56 36.00 29.59
CA ARG A 56 -36.29 36.38 30.99
C ARG A 56 -36.06 37.89 31.14
N ALA A 57 -35.30 38.51 30.25
CA ALA A 57 -35.04 39.95 30.28
C ALA A 57 -36.34 40.75 30.10
N GLU A 58 -37.18 40.32 29.15
CA GLU A 58 -38.49 40.94 28.91
C GLU A 58 -39.43 40.79 30.10
N ALA A 59 -39.57 39.59 30.66
CA ALA A 59 -40.42 39.36 31.84
C ALA A 59 -39.96 40.17 33.06
N GLU A 60 -38.64 40.33 33.25
CA GLU A 60 -38.08 41.14 34.32
C GLU A 60 -38.33 42.65 34.10
N ALA A 61 -38.19 43.14 32.86
CA ALA A 61 -38.52 44.52 32.52
C ALA A 61 -40.00 44.84 32.77
N GLN A 62 -40.90 43.94 32.39
CA GLN A 62 -42.34 44.07 32.65
C GLN A 62 -42.65 44.04 34.15
N ARG A 63 -41.98 43.19 34.92
CA ARG A 63 -42.12 43.12 36.39
C ARG A 63 -41.69 44.42 37.07
N ILE A 64 -40.58 45.02 36.63
CA ILE A 64 -40.09 46.31 37.14
C ILE A 64 -41.08 47.42 36.79
N ALA A 65 -41.53 47.50 35.54
CA ALA A 65 -42.52 48.49 35.11
C ALA A 65 -43.83 48.38 35.92
N ALA A 66 -44.32 47.16 36.16
CA ALA A 66 -45.51 46.92 36.97
C ALA A 66 -45.33 47.32 38.45
N ALA A 67 -44.13 47.15 39.00
CA ALA A 67 -43.82 47.61 40.36
C ALA A 67 -43.86 49.16 40.44
N THR A 68 -43.37 49.85 39.41
CA THR A 68 -43.47 51.33 39.34
C THR A 68 -44.93 51.78 39.24
N THR A 69 -45.75 51.14 38.41
CA THR A 69 -47.19 51.47 38.32
C THR A 69 -47.94 51.18 39.61
N LEU A 70 -47.57 50.12 40.32
CA LEU A 70 -48.17 49.78 41.61
C LEU A 70 -47.86 50.86 42.66
N GLY A 71 -46.60 51.31 42.75
CA GLY A 71 -46.23 52.39 43.67
C GLY A 71 -46.97 53.71 43.39
N ALA A 72 -47.27 54.00 42.12
CA ALA A 72 -48.11 55.15 41.77
C ALA A 72 -49.58 54.96 42.22
N ALA A 73 -50.14 53.75 42.11
CA ALA A 73 -51.48 53.43 42.59
C ALA A 73 -51.58 53.48 44.13
N GLU A 74 -50.57 52.98 44.85
CA GLU A 74 -50.46 53.07 46.31
C GLU A 74 -50.48 54.53 46.78
N ALA A 75 -49.69 55.39 46.13
CA ALA A 75 -49.67 56.82 46.42
C ALA A 75 -51.04 57.50 46.14
N ALA A 76 -51.72 57.10 45.06
CA ALA A 76 -53.05 57.62 44.73
C ALA A 76 -54.13 57.20 45.76
N VAL A 77 -54.06 55.97 46.30
CA VAL A 77 -54.95 55.53 47.37
C VAL A 77 -54.76 56.39 48.62
N LEU A 78 -53.51 56.63 49.04
CA LEU A 78 -53.22 57.47 50.21
C LEU A 78 -53.68 58.93 50.01
N ALA A 79 -53.51 59.49 48.80
CA ALA A 79 -53.96 60.84 48.48
C ALA A 79 -55.50 60.95 48.52
N THR A 80 -56.20 60.02 47.86
CA THR A 80 -57.68 60.00 47.82
C THR A 80 -58.30 59.66 49.17
N GLU A 81 -57.64 58.87 50.02
CA GLU A 81 -58.05 58.61 51.40
C GLU A 81 -58.00 59.89 52.24
N ARG A 82 -56.91 60.65 52.10
CA ARG A 82 -56.77 61.96 52.75
C ARG A 82 -57.84 62.94 52.27
N ASP A 83 -58.09 63.01 50.97
CA ASP A 83 -59.14 63.88 50.39
C ASP A 83 -60.54 63.48 50.87
N ALA A 84 -60.83 62.19 50.96
CA ALA A 84 -62.09 61.68 51.51
C ALA A 84 -62.27 62.05 53.00
N SER A 85 -61.21 61.91 53.81
CA SER A 85 -61.21 62.33 55.22
C SER A 85 -61.46 63.84 55.37
N LEU A 86 -60.80 64.66 54.55
CA LEU A 86 -61.00 66.11 54.55
C LEU A 86 -62.42 66.50 54.14
N ALA A 87 -63.01 65.78 53.18
CA ALA A 87 -64.39 66.00 52.76
C ALA A 87 -65.41 65.58 53.83
N ASP A 88 -65.15 64.48 54.56
CA ASP A 88 -65.95 64.06 55.73
C ASP A 88 -65.92 65.13 56.83
N ASP A 89 -64.74 65.66 57.15
CA ASP A 89 -64.57 66.74 58.14
C ASP A 89 -65.28 68.03 57.72
N ALA A 90 -65.18 68.40 56.44
CA ALA A 90 -65.87 69.57 55.87
C ALA A 90 -67.39 69.43 55.94
N LEU A 91 -67.93 68.24 55.65
CA LEU A 91 -69.36 67.95 55.79
C LEU A 91 -69.79 68.01 57.25
N ALA A 92 -68.99 67.47 58.17
CA ALA A 92 -69.29 67.52 59.60
C ALA A 92 -69.33 68.97 60.11
N GLU A 93 -68.41 69.83 59.68
CA GLU A 93 -68.41 71.25 60.05
C GLU A 93 -69.58 72.01 59.41
N ALA A 94 -69.88 71.79 58.13
CA ALA A 94 -71.03 72.39 57.46
C ALA A 94 -72.34 72.00 58.15
N SER A 95 -72.48 70.73 58.54
CA SER A 95 -73.64 70.21 59.29
C SER A 95 -73.76 70.85 60.67
N ARG A 96 -72.66 70.94 61.44
CA ARG A 96 -72.63 71.64 62.74
C ARG A 96 -72.96 73.12 62.59
N ARG A 97 -72.49 73.78 61.54
CA ARG A 97 -72.78 75.20 61.27
C ARG A 97 -74.25 75.40 60.92
N ARG A 98 -74.81 74.56 60.04
CA ARG A 98 -76.24 74.56 59.71
C ARG A 98 -77.10 74.36 60.96
N GLN A 99 -76.76 73.38 61.80
CA GLN A 99 -77.51 73.11 63.02
C GLN A 99 -77.49 74.31 63.97
N ARG A 100 -76.30 74.88 64.25
CA ARG A 100 -76.16 76.09 65.08
C ARG A 100 -77.00 77.27 64.56
N LEU A 101 -77.00 77.50 63.25
CA LEU A 101 -77.78 78.58 62.64
C LEU A 101 -79.29 78.29 62.64
N ALA A 102 -79.69 77.03 62.47
CA ALA A 102 -81.09 76.62 62.57
C ALA A 102 -81.62 76.78 64.00
N ASP A 103 -80.83 76.40 65.01
CA ASP A 103 -81.16 76.59 66.42
C ASP A 103 -81.24 78.09 66.77
N ALA A 104 -80.26 78.89 66.31
CA ALA A 104 -80.28 80.35 66.50
C ALA A 104 -81.49 81.02 65.84
N LEU A 105 -81.88 80.58 64.64
CA LEU A 105 -83.09 81.03 63.96
C LEU A 105 -84.37 80.65 64.73
N ALA A 106 -84.43 79.44 65.29
CA ALA A 106 -85.57 79.01 66.09
C ALA A 106 -85.71 79.89 67.34
N THR A 107 -84.60 80.18 68.02
CA THR A 107 -84.57 81.11 69.17
C THR A 107 -84.99 82.52 68.76
N LEU A 108 -84.40 83.10 67.71
CA LEU A 108 -84.75 84.44 67.24
C LEU A 108 -86.22 84.56 66.82
N ASN A 109 -86.77 83.53 66.17
CA ASN A 109 -88.20 83.52 65.82
C ASN A 109 -89.09 83.45 67.07
N ALA A 110 -88.69 82.70 68.09
CA ALA A 110 -89.39 82.65 69.37
C ALA A 110 -89.31 83.98 70.12
N GLU A 111 -88.14 84.62 70.16
CA GLU A 111 -87.93 85.96 70.72
C GLU A 111 -88.76 87.02 69.97
N ARG A 112 -88.80 86.97 68.63
CA ARG A 112 -89.65 87.83 67.81
C ARG A 112 -91.13 87.64 68.14
N ALA A 113 -91.61 86.39 68.22
CA ALA A 113 -93.01 86.09 68.55
C ALA A 113 -93.39 86.55 69.96
N ALA A 114 -92.46 86.45 70.93
CA ALA A 114 -92.65 86.99 72.28
C ALA A 114 -92.67 88.53 72.27
N ALA A 115 -91.75 89.17 71.55
CA ALA A 115 -91.72 90.63 71.40
C ALA A 115 -92.99 91.16 70.71
N GLU A 116 -93.51 90.50 69.68
CA GLU A 116 -94.79 90.86 69.04
C GLU A 116 -95.97 90.86 70.03
N ALA A 117 -95.94 89.99 71.06
CA ALA A 117 -96.97 89.92 72.09
C ALA A 117 -96.87 91.03 73.16
N ASP A 118 -95.67 91.58 73.42
CA ASP A 118 -95.39 92.56 74.49
C ASP A 118 -95.52 94.05 74.06
N CYS A 119 -95.98 94.34 72.84
CA CYS A 119 -96.22 95.69 72.29
C CYS A 119 -95.00 96.67 72.33
N PRO A 120 -93.85 96.32 71.71
CA PRO A 120 -92.65 97.16 71.63
C PRO A 120 -92.82 98.36 70.67
N SER A 121 -91.82 99.26 70.64
CA SER A 121 -91.77 100.34 69.64
C SER A 121 -91.64 99.76 68.22
N ALA A 122 -92.18 100.47 67.22
CA ALA A 122 -92.12 100.06 65.81
C ALA A 122 -90.69 99.83 65.29
N GLU A 123 -89.71 100.52 65.86
CA GLU A 123 -88.28 100.42 65.52
C GLU A 123 -87.67 99.09 66.01
N ALA A 124 -87.99 98.65 67.24
CA ALA A 124 -87.49 97.38 67.78
C ALA A 124 -88.03 96.15 67.04
N LEU A 125 -89.28 96.22 66.56
CA LEU A 125 -89.87 95.17 65.73
C LEU A 125 -89.21 95.10 64.34
N ALA A 126 -88.92 96.26 63.74
CA ALA A 126 -88.23 96.32 62.45
C ALA A 126 -86.80 95.74 62.52
N ASP A 127 -86.05 96.03 63.58
CA ASP A 127 -84.72 95.48 63.82
C ASP A 127 -84.75 93.96 64.03
N ALA A 128 -85.73 93.45 64.79
CA ALA A 128 -85.92 92.01 65.01
C ALA A 128 -86.29 91.26 63.71
N VAL A 129 -87.12 91.88 62.85
CA VAL A 129 -87.46 91.33 61.52
C VAL A 129 -86.22 91.29 60.62
N ALA A 130 -85.44 92.37 60.54
CA ALA A 130 -84.22 92.43 59.73
C ALA A 130 -83.15 91.41 60.21
N LEU A 131 -83.03 91.21 61.53
CA LEU A 131 -82.14 90.19 62.09
C LEU A 131 -82.61 88.76 61.77
N ALA A 132 -83.92 88.50 61.80
CA ALA A 132 -84.49 87.20 61.43
C ALA A 132 -84.31 86.90 59.92
N GLU A 133 -84.53 87.89 59.05
CA GLU A 133 -84.33 87.76 57.60
C GLU A 133 -82.86 87.52 57.23
N SER A 134 -81.93 88.27 57.82
CA SER A 134 -80.49 88.05 57.61
C SER A 134 -80.02 86.68 58.14
N SER A 135 -80.59 86.22 59.25
CA SER A 135 -80.33 84.89 59.80
C SER A 135 -80.90 83.77 58.91
N LEU A 136 -82.06 83.99 58.26
CA LEU A 136 -82.66 83.05 57.33
C LEU A 136 -81.77 82.85 56.10
N LEU A 137 -81.30 83.96 55.52
CA LEU A 137 -80.32 83.93 54.43
C LEU A 137 -79.04 83.19 54.84
N ALA A 138 -78.53 83.42 56.05
CA ALA A 138 -77.36 82.71 56.56
C ALA A 138 -77.60 81.19 56.70
N ALA A 139 -78.80 80.76 57.09
CA ALA A 139 -79.15 79.35 57.19
C ALA A 139 -79.35 78.69 55.83
N GLU A 140 -79.94 79.39 54.85
CA GLU A 140 -80.03 78.93 53.46
C GLU A 140 -78.64 78.77 52.84
N GLN A 141 -77.74 79.73 53.07
CA GLN A 141 -76.33 79.62 52.66
C GLN A 141 -75.63 78.44 53.35
N ALA A 142 -75.89 78.20 54.63
CA ALA A 142 -75.33 77.06 55.35
C ALA A 142 -75.85 75.71 54.81
N ARG A 143 -77.13 75.64 54.42
CA ARG A 143 -77.70 74.47 53.75
C ARG A 143 -77.04 74.23 52.39
N ALA A 144 -76.91 75.27 51.55
CA ALA A 144 -76.23 75.16 50.26
C ALA A 144 -74.76 74.76 50.40
N ASN A 145 -74.08 75.21 51.47
CA ASN A 145 -72.72 74.79 51.78
C ASN A 145 -72.65 73.31 52.22
N GLN A 146 -73.64 72.82 52.98
CA GLN A 146 -73.75 71.41 53.33
C GLN A 146 -73.97 70.56 52.08
N ASP A 147 -74.92 70.93 51.21
CA ASP A 147 -75.20 70.18 49.97
C ASP A 147 -73.94 70.10 49.08
N ARG A 148 -73.19 71.21 48.98
CA ARG A 148 -71.88 71.23 48.29
C ARG A 148 -70.85 70.30 48.95
N ALA A 149 -70.81 70.26 50.28
CA ALA A 149 -69.92 69.36 51.02
C ALA A 149 -70.31 67.87 50.85
N GLU A 150 -71.61 67.56 50.79
CA GLU A 150 -72.11 66.20 50.51
C GLU A 150 -71.71 65.72 49.11
N VAL A 151 -71.86 66.57 48.10
CA VAL A 151 -71.40 66.26 46.72
C VAL A 151 -69.88 66.08 46.67
N ALA A 152 -69.12 66.95 47.35
CA ALA A 152 -67.65 66.82 47.41
C ALA A 152 -67.23 65.52 48.11
N ARG A 153 -67.89 65.14 49.20
CA ARG A 153 -67.67 63.87 49.90
C ARG A 153 -67.96 62.68 48.99
N ALA A 154 -69.10 62.67 48.31
CA ALA A 154 -69.44 61.59 47.38
C ALA A 154 -68.40 61.46 46.25
N GLY A 155 -67.93 62.58 45.70
CA GLY A 155 -66.86 62.62 44.70
C GLY A 155 -65.53 62.07 45.23
N ALA A 156 -65.12 62.48 46.43
CA ALA A 156 -63.88 62.00 47.06
C ALA A 156 -63.94 60.50 47.42
N GLN A 157 -65.09 60.02 47.92
CA GLN A 157 -65.30 58.60 48.20
C GLN A 157 -65.28 57.76 46.91
N ALA A 158 -65.88 58.25 45.82
CA ALA A 158 -65.82 57.57 44.52
C ALA A 158 -64.39 57.52 43.97
N ALA A 159 -63.63 58.61 44.07
CA ALA A 159 -62.22 58.65 43.69
C ALA A 159 -61.37 57.68 44.51
N HIS A 160 -61.62 57.58 45.82
CA HIS A 160 -60.93 56.62 46.68
C HIS A 160 -61.27 55.16 46.33
N ALA A 161 -62.54 54.86 46.06
CA ALA A 161 -62.97 53.53 45.62
C ALA A 161 -62.29 53.13 44.29
N GLU A 162 -62.20 54.06 43.33
CA GLU A 162 -61.52 53.82 42.06
C GLU A 162 -60.01 53.62 42.24
N ALA A 163 -59.35 54.43 43.08
CA ALA A 163 -57.93 54.24 43.40
C ALA A 163 -57.66 52.86 44.01
N ARG A 164 -58.53 52.37 44.91
CA ARG A 164 -58.42 51.01 45.49
C ARG A 164 -58.62 49.92 44.46
N ARG A 165 -59.52 50.10 43.49
CA ARG A 165 -59.73 49.16 42.39
C ARG A 165 -58.47 49.06 41.52
N LEU A 166 -57.90 50.19 41.13
CA LEU A 166 -56.65 50.25 40.36
C LEU A 166 -55.46 49.66 41.14
N LEU A 167 -55.40 49.85 42.45
CA LEU A 167 -54.40 49.22 43.31
C LEU A 167 -54.52 47.69 43.26
N ALA A 168 -55.71 47.14 43.46
CA ALA A 168 -55.95 45.70 43.40
C ALA A 168 -55.62 45.10 42.01
N GLU A 169 -55.96 45.81 40.93
CA GLU A 169 -55.57 45.43 39.56
C GLU A 169 -54.05 45.44 39.38
N GLY A 170 -53.36 46.45 39.92
CA GLY A 170 -51.91 46.55 39.93
C GLY A 170 -51.23 45.42 40.73
N GLU A 171 -51.77 45.06 41.89
CA GLU A 171 -51.27 43.97 42.73
C GLU A 171 -51.38 42.63 42.00
N ALA A 172 -52.54 42.34 41.41
CA ALA A 172 -52.77 41.15 40.60
C ALA A 172 -51.84 41.09 39.38
N ARG A 173 -51.65 42.23 38.69
CA ARG A 173 -50.74 42.33 37.54
C ARG A 173 -49.28 42.09 37.95
N ARG A 174 -48.82 42.67 39.06
CA ARG A 174 -47.47 42.46 39.60
C ARG A 174 -47.26 40.99 40.00
N ALA A 175 -48.24 40.37 40.65
CA ALA A 175 -48.16 38.95 41.03
C ALA A 175 -48.03 38.04 39.80
N ALA A 176 -48.83 38.27 38.75
CA ALA A 176 -48.76 37.51 37.50
C ALA A 176 -47.40 37.67 36.81
N LEU A 177 -46.89 38.91 36.69
CA LEU A 177 -45.58 39.17 36.06
C LEU A 177 -44.41 38.64 36.89
N SER A 178 -44.52 38.63 38.22
CA SER A 178 -43.53 38.02 39.10
C SER A 178 -43.46 36.50 38.92
N ALA A 179 -44.62 35.84 38.78
CA ALA A 179 -44.69 34.42 38.46
C ALA A 179 -44.07 34.13 37.08
N GLU A 180 -44.36 34.96 36.06
CA GLU A 180 -43.77 34.81 34.72
C GLU A 180 -42.25 34.99 34.75
N ALA A 181 -41.73 36.03 35.41
CA ALA A 181 -40.29 36.26 35.56
C ALA A 181 -39.57 35.08 36.25
N THR A 182 -40.23 34.46 37.23
CA THR A 182 -39.73 33.25 37.90
C THR A 182 -39.71 32.05 36.95
N ALA A 183 -40.79 31.85 36.19
CA ALA A 183 -40.92 30.76 35.22
C ALA A 183 -39.91 30.90 34.06
N SER A 184 -39.76 32.09 33.48
CA SER A 184 -38.77 32.40 32.44
C SER A 184 -37.34 32.25 32.97
N GLY A 185 -37.09 32.65 34.22
CA GLY A 185 -35.81 32.43 34.90
C GLY A 185 -35.46 30.94 35.03
N ALA A 186 -36.44 30.10 35.39
CA ALA A 186 -36.26 28.66 35.45
C ALA A 186 -36.03 28.03 34.06
N ARG A 187 -36.73 28.50 33.02
CA ARG A 187 -36.50 28.06 31.62
C ARG A 187 -35.08 28.41 31.15
N ALA A 188 -34.62 29.63 31.42
CA ALA A 188 -33.27 30.07 31.06
C ALA A 188 -32.17 29.27 31.76
N ARG A 189 -32.37 28.92 33.05
CA ARG A 189 -31.43 28.05 33.78
C ARG A 189 -31.33 26.65 33.16
N ARG A 190 -32.46 26.01 32.88
CA ARG A 190 -32.48 24.69 32.24
C ARG A 190 -31.83 24.70 30.86
N ALA A 191 -32.09 25.72 30.04
CA ALA A 191 -31.45 25.88 28.75
C ALA A 191 -29.92 26.07 28.88
N ALA A 192 -29.47 26.80 29.90
CA ALA A 192 -28.04 27.01 30.15
C ALA A 192 -27.35 25.72 30.60
N GLU A 193 -27.98 24.94 31.48
CA GLU A 193 -27.49 23.63 31.92
C GLU A 193 -27.39 22.64 30.75
N GLN A 194 -28.41 22.61 29.88
CA GLN A 194 -28.40 21.77 28.68
C GLN A 194 -27.29 22.18 27.70
N HIS A 195 -27.13 23.49 27.43
CA HIS A 195 -26.05 24.00 26.59
C HIS A 195 -24.67 23.64 27.14
N ALA A 196 -24.45 23.86 28.44
CA ALA A 196 -23.18 23.55 29.09
C ALA A 196 -22.85 22.04 29.02
N ARG A 197 -23.86 21.19 29.25
CA ARG A 197 -23.71 19.73 29.13
C ARG A 197 -23.31 19.31 27.72
N LEU A 198 -24.05 19.76 26.70
CA LEU A 198 -23.77 19.40 25.29
C LEU A 198 -22.41 19.96 24.84
N SER A 199 -22.04 21.15 25.32
CA SER A 199 -20.72 21.74 25.05
C SER A 199 -19.59 20.91 25.64
N ALA A 200 -19.77 20.36 26.85
CA ALA A 200 -18.78 19.49 27.48
C ALA A 200 -18.66 18.13 26.78
N GLU A 201 -19.80 17.49 26.46
CA GLU A 201 -19.84 16.22 25.72
C GLU A 201 -19.15 16.36 24.35
N ARG A 202 -19.34 17.49 23.65
CA ARG A 202 -18.64 17.78 22.39
C ARG A 202 -17.14 17.96 22.60
N ALA A 203 -16.73 18.75 23.58
CA ALA A 203 -15.31 19.02 23.83
C ALA A 203 -14.54 17.73 24.18
N GLU A 204 -15.17 16.83 24.94
CA GLU A 204 -14.62 15.50 25.25
C GLU A 204 -14.48 14.65 23.98
N ALA A 205 -15.52 14.62 23.13
CA ALA A 205 -15.47 13.88 21.85
C ALA A 205 -14.44 14.46 20.86
N GLU A 206 -14.22 15.77 20.85
CA GLU A 206 -13.16 16.41 20.04
C GLU A 206 -11.76 16.12 20.60
N ALA A 207 -11.60 16.01 21.92
CA ALA A 207 -10.31 15.73 22.56
C ALA A 207 -9.85 14.27 22.39
N THR A 208 -10.79 13.32 22.37
CA THR A 208 -10.51 11.89 22.14
C THR A 208 -10.38 11.54 20.66
N ARG A 209 -10.83 12.44 19.77
CA ARG A 209 -10.73 12.23 18.32
C ARG A 209 -9.27 12.12 17.88
N ILE A 210 -8.96 11.03 17.18
CA ILE A 210 -7.71 10.90 16.43
C ILE A 210 -7.82 11.81 15.18
N PRO A 211 -6.91 12.78 14.99
CA PRO A 211 -6.90 13.65 13.82
C PRO A 211 -6.86 12.83 12.52
N HIS A 212 -7.63 13.23 11.51
CA HIS A 212 -7.68 12.52 10.23
C HIS A 212 -6.31 12.48 9.57
N GLU A 213 -5.51 13.53 9.74
CA GLU A 213 -4.13 13.62 9.24
C GLU A 213 -3.22 12.55 9.86
N ARG A 214 -3.46 12.17 11.12
CA ARG A 214 -2.72 11.06 11.75
C ARG A 214 -3.11 9.71 11.16
N LEU A 215 -4.39 9.52 10.83
CA LEU A 215 -4.86 8.28 10.19
C LEU A 215 -4.30 8.14 8.78
N GLU A 216 -4.33 9.21 7.99
CA GLU A 216 -3.71 9.23 6.66
C GLU A 216 -2.19 8.98 6.77
N ALA A 217 -1.50 9.60 7.74
CA ALA A 217 -0.08 9.33 7.96
C ALA A 217 0.20 7.86 8.32
N ILE A 218 -0.61 7.24 9.19
CA ILE A 218 -0.47 5.81 9.54
C ILE A 218 -0.74 4.94 8.31
N ARG A 219 -1.75 5.28 7.51
CA ARG A 219 -2.09 4.58 6.27
C ARG A 219 -0.94 4.67 5.26
N ASP A 220 -0.37 5.84 5.06
CA ASP A 220 0.76 6.07 4.15
C ASP A 220 1.99 5.29 4.61
N ILE A 221 2.28 5.30 5.91
CA ILE A 221 3.35 4.47 6.51
C ILE A 221 3.10 2.98 6.26
N ARG A 222 1.84 2.52 6.40
CA ARG A 222 1.47 1.12 6.14
C ARG A 222 1.70 0.76 4.67
N ILE A 223 1.17 1.55 3.73
CA ILE A 223 1.36 1.32 2.29
C ILE A 223 2.85 1.31 1.93
N ALA A 224 3.62 2.27 2.42
CA ALA A 224 5.06 2.32 2.18
C ALA A 224 5.78 1.08 2.76
N ALA A 225 5.36 0.59 3.91
CA ALA A 225 5.91 -0.62 4.50
C ALA A 225 5.54 -1.88 3.69
N GLU A 226 4.30 -1.99 3.20
CA GLU A 226 3.83 -3.07 2.30
C GLU A 226 4.64 -3.08 1.00
N ASP A 227 4.89 -1.91 0.40
CA ASP A 227 5.69 -1.77 -0.81
C ASP A 227 7.14 -2.23 -0.60
N VAL A 228 7.75 -1.83 0.53
CA VAL A 228 9.12 -2.24 0.89
C VAL A 228 9.20 -3.75 1.14
N GLU A 229 8.21 -4.32 1.81
CA GLU A 229 8.10 -5.75 2.07
C GLU A 229 7.93 -6.55 0.77
N GLY A 230 7.03 -6.12 -0.11
CA GLY A 230 6.82 -6.72 -1.43
C GLY A 230 8.08 -6.67 -2.30
N ALA A 231 8.78 -5.52 -2.32
CA ALA A 231 10.05 -5.38 -3.04
C ALA A 231 11.19 -6.22 -2.42
N ALA A 232 11.16 -6.48 -1.11
CA ALA A 232 12.11 -7.38 -0.46
C ALA A 232 11.83 -8.85 -0.79
N ARG A 233 10.56 -9.28 -0.75
CA ARG A 233 10.15 -10.64 -1.17
C ARG A 233 10.48 -10.91 -2.63
N GLY A 234 10.13 -9.99 -3.53
CA GLY A 234 10.44 -10.15 -4.96
C GLY A 234 11.94 -10.25 -5.25
N ARG A 235 12.79 -9.54 -4.49
CA ARG A 235 14.27 -9.70 -4.59
C ARG A 235 14.76 -11.04 -4.06
N LEU A 236 14.16 -11.56 -2.98
CA LEU A 236 14.50 -12.87 -2.44
C LEU A 236 14.13 -13.98 -3.43
N GLU A 237 12.90 -13.96 -3.97
CA GLU A 237 12.43 -14.93 -4.96
C GLU A 237 13.32 -14.93 -6.21
N ALA A 238 13.69 -13.75 -6.71
CA ALA A 238 14.60 -13.63 -7.85
C ALA A 238 16.01 -14.17 -7.56
N ALA A 239 16.54 -13.94 -6.36
CA ALA A 239 17.85 -14.47 -5.95
C ALA A 239 17.83 -16.00 -5.80
N GLU A 240 16.77 -16.56 -5.22
CA GLU A 240 16.58 -18.01 -5.09
C GLU A 240 16.44 -18.69 -6.46
N ALA A 241 15.69 -18.09 -7.38
CA ALA A 241 15.57 -18.58 -8.76
C ALA A 241 16.94 -18.56 -9.47
N ALA A 242 17.68 -17.44 -9.38
CA ALA A 242 19.01 -17.34 -9.97
C ALA A 242 20.00 -18.38 -9.41
N ARG A 243 19.91 -18.69 -8.11
CA ARG A 243 20.73 -19.72 -7.47
C ARG A 243 20.38 -21.12 -7.99
N LEU A 244 19.10 -21.44 -8.10
CA LEU A 244 18.63 -22.72 -8.64
C LEU A 244 19.09 -22.90 -10.09
N ASP A 245 18.92 -21.88 -10.93
CA ASP A 245 19.35 -21.90 -12.33
C ASP A 245 20.87 -22.06 -12.46
N ALA A 246 21.64 -21.31 -11.66
CA ALA A 246 23.11 -21.43 -11.65
C ALA A 246 23.58 -22.82 -11.20
N GLY A 247 22.95 -23.39 -10.16
CA GLY A 247 23.25 -24.75 -9.68
C GLY A 247 22.92 -25.83 -10.71
N GLN A 248 21.78 -25.73 -11.40
CA GLN A 248 21.41 -26.64 -12.48
C GLN A 248 22.37 -26.56 -13.68
N ALA A 249 22.77 -25.34 -14.06
CA ALA A 249 23.73 -25.13 -15.12
C ALA A 249 25.11 -25.73 -14.77
N LEU A 250 25.59 -25.53 -13.53
CA LEU A 250 26.83 -26.13 -13.06
C LEU A 250 26.77 -27.65 -13.01
N ALA A 251 25.66 -28.23 -12.52
CA ALA A 251 25.48 -29.68 -12.51
C ALA A 251 25.52 -30.28 -13.92
N SER A 252 24.89 -29.61 -14.89
CA SER A 252 24.90 -30.01 -16.29
C SER A 252 26.30 -29.92 -16.92
N ALA A 253 27.03 -28.83 -16.65
CA ALA A 253 28.41 -28.66 -17.12
C ALA A 253 29.36 -29.72 -16.53
N ARG A 254 29.26 -30.01 -15.23
CA ARG A 254 30.04 -31.07 -14.56
C ARG A 254 29.76 -32.45 -15.15
N LYS A 255 28.49 -32.75 -15.45
CA LYS A 255 28.11 -34.01 -16.09
C LYS A 255 28.75 -34.14 -17.48
N ALA A 256 28.66 -33.10 -18.31
CA ALA A 256 29.26 -33.09 -19.64
C ALA A 256 30.79 -33.24 -19.58
N MET A 257 31.45 -32.57 -18.63
CA MET A 257 32.90 -32.72 -18.40
C MET A 257 33.26 -34.17 -18.02
N ALA A 258 32.55 -34.78 -17.07
CA ALA A 258 32.80 -36.15 -16.65
C ALA A 258 32.59 -37.17 -17.79
N GLU A 259 31.60 -36.96 -18.66
CA GLU A 259 31.38 -37.78 -19.85
C GLU A 259 32.56 -37.66 -20.85
N ALA A 260 33.07 -36.45 -21.07
CA ALA A 260 34.22 -36.22 -21.95
C ALA A 260 35.53 -36.79 -21.37
N GLU A 261 35.74 -36.68 -20.05
CA GLU A 261 36.88 -37.29 -19.35
C GLU A 261 36.84 -38.82 -19.44
N ALA A 262 35.65 -39.43 -19.33
CA ALA A 262 35.48 -40.86 -19.49
C ALA A 262 35.83 -41.31 -20.92
N GLU A 263 35.42 -40.56 -21.95
CA GLU A 263 35.80 -40.82 -23.35
C GLU A 263 37.32 -40.72 -23.56
N ALA A 264 37.95 -39.66 -23.04
CA ALA A 264 39.41 -39.47 -23.12
C ALA A 264 40.16 -40.60 -22.38
N GLY A 265 39.65 -41.06 -21.24
CA GLY A 265 40.20 -42.20 -20.49
C GLY A 265 40.14 -43.49 -21.29
N MET A 266 39.02 -43.75 -21.97
CA MET A 266 38.85 -44.92 -22.85
C MET A 266 39.81 -44.89 -24.03
N LEU A 267 39.96 -43.74 -24.70
CA LEU A 267 40.90 -43.57 -25.82
C LEU A 267 42.36 -43.71 -25.36
N THR A 268 42.70 -43.19 -24.18
CA THR A 268 44.03 -43.36 -23.58
C THR A 268 44.34 -44.83 -23.34
N ALA A 269 43.41 -45.58 -22.74
CA ALA A 269 43.56 -47.01 -22.52
C ALA A 269 43.70 -47.79 -23.86
N GLU A 270 42.95 -47.39 -24.89
CA GLU A 270 43.07 -47.96 -26.23
C GLU A 270 44.45 -47.69 -26.85
N ILE A 271 44.94 -46.45 -26.78
CA ILE A 271 46.27 -46.05 -27.26
C ILE A 271 47.38 -46.84 -26.55
N GLU A 272 47.31 -46.97 -25.23
CA GLU A 272 48.28 -47.75 -24.45
C GLU A 272 48.24 -49.24 -24.81
N GLY A 273 47.04 -49.80 -25.02
CA GLY A 273 46.84 -51.18 -25.44
C GLY A 273 47.43 -51.44 -26.83
N LEU A 274 47.09 -50.60 -27.81
CA LEU A 274 47.59 -50.70 -29.18
C LEU A 274 49.11 -50.46 -29.26
N SER A 275 49.63 -49.48 -28.51
CA SER A 275 51.08 -49.19 -28.48
C SER A 275 51.88 -50.36 -27.89
N ARG A 276 51.37 -51.00 -26.82
CA ARG A 276 51.97 -52.23 -26.27
C ARG A 276 51.93 -53.39 -27.26
N LEU A 277 50.84 -53.53 -28.01
CA LEU A 277 50.66 -54.62 -28.98
C LEU A 277 51.55 -54.47 -30.22
N ILE A 278 51.71 -53.25 -30.74
CA ILE A 278 52.53 -52.95 -31.92
C ILE A 278 54.04 -53.04 -31.60
N GLY A 279 54.41 -52.77 -30.35
CA GLY A 279 55.79 -52.80 -29.85
C GLY A 279 56.62 -51.58 -30.28
N ALA A 280 57.64 -51.25 -29.50
CA ALA A 280 58.60 -50.19 -29.84
C ALA A 280 59.68 -50.73 -30.78
N SER A 281 59.41 -50.75 -32.08
CA SER A 281 60.43 -50.99 -33.10
C SER A 281 61.10 -49.66 -33.48
N GLY A 282 62.00 -49.20 -32.62
CA GLY A 282 62.82 -48.02 -32.85
C GLY A 282 64.26 -48.37 -33.23
N GLY A 283 64.94 -47.46 -33.93
CA GLY A 283 66.35 -47.61 -34.30
C GLY A 283 66.59 -48.01 -35.74
N THR A 284 67.84 -48.30 -36.06
CA THR A 284 68.33 -48.55 -37.43
C THR A 284 67.74 -49.81 -38.08
N ASP A 285 67.25 -50.75 -37.27
CA ASP A 285 66.64 -52.02 -37.69
C ASP A 285 65.10 -52.00 -37.67
N ALA A 286 64.47 -50.83 -37.50
CA ALA A 286 63.01 -50.72 -37.48
C ALA A 286 62.39 -51.18 -38.83
N PRO A 287 61.41 -52.10 -38.82
CA PRO A 287 60.69 -52.55 -40.01
C PRO A 287 60.11 -51.39 -40.82
N ILE A 288 60.24 -51.43 -42.14
CA ILE A 288 59.76 -50.35 -43.01
C ILE A 288 58.24 -50.17 -42.94
N VAL A 289 57.51 -51.22 -42.55
CA VAL A 289 56.07 -51.18 -42.27
C VAL A 289 55.71 -50.14 -41.19
N ASP A 290 56.62 -49.79 -40.28
CA ASP A 290 56.39 -48.73 -39.30
C ASP A 290 56.41 -47.33 -39.90
N ALA A 291 57.12 -47.16 -41.01
CA ALA A 291 57.22 -45.88 -41.70
C ALA A 291 56.08 -45.65 -42.73
N LEU A 292 55.14 -46.60 -42.85
CA LEU A 292 54.03 -46.49 -43.79
C LEU A 292 52.84 -45.75 -43.18
N THR A 293 52.21 -44.90 -43.99
CA THR A 293 50.91 -44.27 -43.69
C THR A 293 49.99 -44.46 -44.90
N MET A 294 48.76 -44.89 -44.64
CA MET A 294 47.79 -45.17 -45.69
C MET A 294 46.37 -44.94 -45.21
N PRO A 295 45.43 -44.62 -46.13
CA PRO A 295 44.01 -44.64 -45.85
C PRO A 295 43.54 -45.98 -45.26
N PRO A 296 42.57 -45.98 -44.34
CA PRO A 296 41.96 -47.20 -43.83
C PRO A 296 41.38 -48.07 -44.96
N GLY A 297 41.54 -49.39 -44.85
CA GLY A 297 41.06 -50.38 -45.81
C GLY A 297 42.04 -50.70 -46.95
N LEU A 298 43.28 -50.19 -46.91
CA LEU A 298 44.36 -50.55 -47.85
C LEU A 298 45.43 -51.46 -47.24
N GLU A 299 45.30 -51.79 -45.95
CA GLU A 299 46.32 -52.50 -45.19
C GLU A 299 46.57 -53.90 -45.74
N ALA A 300 45.51 -54.61 -46.12
CA ALA A 300 45.61 -55.94 -46.73
C ALA A 300 46.27 -55.89 -48.11
N ALA A 301 45.93 -54.89 -48.94
CA ALA A 301 46.52 -54.68 -50.25
C ALA A 301 48.04 -54.41 -50.18
N VAL A 302 48.48 -53.56 -49.26
CA VAL A 302 49.90 -53.25 -49.07
C VAL A 302 50.65 -54.43 -48.45
N ALA A 303 50.03 -55.09 -47.47
CA ALA A 303 50.60 -56.26 -46.81
C ALA A 303 50.85 -57.42 -47.78
N VAL A 304 49.88 -57.71 -48.67
CA VAL A 304 50.05 -58.79 -49.66
C VAL A 304 51.07 -58.42 -50.73
N ALA A 305 51.10 -57.14 -51.16
CA ALA A 305 51.98 -56.71 -52.24
C ALA A 305 53.47 -56.75 -51.84
N LEU A 306 53.79 -56.34 -50.62
CA LEU A 306 55.17 -56.27 -50.13
C LEU A 306 55.55 -57.53 -49.32
N GLY A 307 54.60 -58.22 -48.71
CA GLY A 307 54.86 -59.47 -47.98
C GLY A 307 55.96 -59.30 -46.90
N GLU A 308 56.83 -60.31 -46.76
CA GLU A 308 57.92 -60.34 -45.77
C GLU A 308 59.01 -59.26 -45.96
N THR A 309 58.97 -58.52 -47.07
CA THR A 309 59.87 -57.39 -47.27
C THR A 309 59.46 -56.18 -46.42
N LEU A 310 58.24 -56.16 -45.89
CA LEU A 310 57.78 -55.18 -44.91
C LEU A 310 58.57 -55.20 -43.60
N ASP A 311 59.18 -56.34 -43.27
CA ASP A 311 60.01 -56.50 -42.07
C ASP A 311 61.46 -56.01 -42.27
N SER A 312 61.86 -55.67 -43.49
CA SER A 312 63.17 -55.07 -43.78
C SER A 312 63.20 -53.61 -43.34
N ALA A 313 64.34 -53.12 -42.87
CA ALA A 313 64.50 -51.73 -42.48
C ALA A 313 64.62 -50.77 -43.68
N ALA A 314 64.47 -49.47 -43.45
CA ALA A 314 64.74 -48.45 -44.46
C ALA A 314 66.23 -48.02 -44.52
N SER A 315 67.07 -48.52 -43.61
CA SER A 315 68.46 -48.10 -43.46
C SER A 315 69.44 -49.17 -43.95
N SER A 316 70.45 -48.76 -44.72
CA SER A 316 71.51 -49.66 -45.20
C SER A 316 72.45 -50.21 -44.13
N ALA A 317 72.29 -49.78 -42.88
CA ALA A 317 73.04 -50.29 -41.74
C ALA A 317 72.39 -51.54 -41.11
N ALA A 318 71.15 -51.88 -41.49
CA ALA A 318 70.49 -53.12 -41.09
C ALA A 318 70.92 -54.32 -41.94
N VAL A 319 70.70 -55.54 -41.44
CA VAL A 319 71.02 -56.80 -42.18
C VAL A 319 70.10 -57.01 -43.38
N ARG A 320 68.81 -56.69 -43.24
CA ARG A 320 67.82 -56.69 -44.33
C ARG A 320 67.26 -55.29 -44.48
N PHE A 321 67.42 -54.69 -45.66
CA PHE A 321 66.99 -53.31 -45.87
C PHE A 321 66.50 -53.03 -47.28
N TRP A 322 65.69 -51.98 -47.38
CA TRP A 322 65.33 -51.32 -48.62
C TRP A 322 66.33 -50.21 -48.95
N ARG A 323 66.81 -50.20 -50.19
CA ARG A 323 67.73 -49.17 -50.68
C ARG A 323 66.96 -48.11 -51.46
N ASP A 324 67.27 -46.84 -51.19
CA ASP A 324 66.80 -45.74 -52.03
C ASP A 324 67.50 -45.79 -53.40
N LEU A 325 66.69 -45.75 -54.46
CA LEU A 325 67.14 -45.86 -55.84
C LEU A 325 66.63 -44.65 -56.64
N PRO A 326 67.35 -44.20 -57.69
CA PRO A 326 66.90 -43.11 -58.57
C PRO A 326 65.48 -43.35 -59.11
N SER A 327 64.79 -42.37 -59.69
CA SER A 327 63.50 -42.67 -60.34
C SER A 327 63.66 -43.71 -61.47
N LEU A 328 62.63 -44.51 -61.69
CA LEU A 328 62.51 -45.42 -62.84
C LEU A 328 61.29 -44.98 -63.63
N VAL A 329 61.40 -44.93 -64.97
CA VAL A 329 60.24 -44.69 -65.83
C VAL A 329 59.36 -45.93 -65.75
N ALA A 330 58.26 -45.86 -65.01
CA ALA A 330 57.34 -46.98 -64.84
C ALA A 330 56.44 -47.10 -66.07
N GLU A 331 56.28 -48.33 -66.57
CA GLU A 331 55.25 -48.64 -67.57
C GLU A 331 53.85 -48.49 -66.97
N ARG A 332 52.86 -48.16 -67.81
CA ARG A 332 51.48 -47.95 -67.37
C ARG A 332 50.92 -49.27 -66.80
N LEU A 333 50.24 -49.19 -65.66
CA LEU A 333 49.54 -50.32 -65.07
C LEU A 333 48.28 -50.66 -65.89
N PRO A 334 47.96 -51.95 -66.13
CA PRO A 334 46.77 -52.36 -66.87
C PRO A 334 45.48 -52.16 -66.06
N GLY A 335 44.34 -52.08 -66.77
CA GLY A 335 43.00 -52.09 -66.16
C GLY A 335 42.65 -50.89 -65.27
N ASP A 336 43.16 -49.70 -65.62
CA ASP A 336 42.95 -48.45 -64.87
C ASP A 336 43.36 -48.52 -63.39
N ALA A 337 44.27 -49.43 -63.06
CA ALA A 337 44.77 -49.61 -61.71
C ALA A 337 45.54 -48.36 -61.23
N VAL A 338 45.25 -47.92 -60.01
CA VAL A 338 45.89 -46.74 -59.40
C VAL A 338 47.17 -47.21 -58.70
N PRO A 339 48.36 -46.65 -59.02
CA PRO A 339 49.59 -47.06 -58.35
C PRO A 339 49.52 -46.79 -56.85
N LEU A 340 49.94 -47.75 -56.01
CA LEU A 340 49.93 -47.59 -54.56
C LEU A 340 50.80 -46.42 -54.09
N SER A 341 51.81 -46.02 -54.87
CA SER A 341 52.62 -44.84 -54.57
C SER A 341 51.83 -43.52 -54.54
N ALA A 342 50.63 -43.49 -55.12
CA ALA A 342 49.73 -42.33 -55.07
C ALA A 342 48.81 -42.34 -53.83
N LEU A 343 48.67 -43.48 -53.16
CA LEU A 343 47.72 -43.70 -52.06
C LEU A 343 48.41 -43.94 -50.71
N VAL A 344 49.68 -44.35 -50.73
CA VAL A 344 50.46 -44.72 -49.56
C VAL A 344 51.64 -43.77 -49.41
N GLU A 345 51.73 -43.11 -48.27
CA GLU A 345 52.92 -42.38 -47.88
C GLU A 345 53.95 -43.39 -47.33
N ALA A 346 55.12 -43.44 -47.99
CA ALA A 346 56.17 -44.40 -47.69
C ALA A 346 57.55 -43.75 -47.85
N PRO A 347 58.60 -44.30 -47.21
CA PRO A 347 59.97 -43.86 -47.44
C PRO A 347 60.38 -43.91 -48.92
N PRO A 348 61.30 -43.04 -49.38
CA PRO A 348 61.75 -43.00 -50.77
C PRO A 348 62.18 -44.36 -51.33
N ALA A 349 62.76 -45.22 -50.48
CA ALA A 349 63.19 -46.56 -50.83
C ALA A 349 62.07 -47.48 -51.36
N LEU A 350 60.79 -47.24 -51.02
CA LEU A 350 59.65 -48.00 -51.52
C LEU A 350 58.98 -47.39 -52.75
N ARG A 351 59.40 -46.19 -53.18
CA ARG A 351 58.72 -45.45 -54.25
C ARG A 351 58.63 -46.25 -55.55
N ARG A 352 59.72 -46.89 -55.97
CA ARG A 352 59.76 -47.74 -57.19
C ARG A 352 58.81 -48.93 -57.09
N ALA A 353 58.83 -49.61 -55.94
CA ALA A 353 58.00 -50.79 -55.70
C ALA A 353 56.51 -50.41 -55.73
N LEU A 354 56.12 -49.40 -54.94
CA LEU A 354 54.73 -48.95 -54.84
C LEU A 354 54.20 -48.34 -56.15
N ALA A 355 55.06 -47.76 -57.00
CA ALA A 355 54.67 -47.26 -58.31
C ALA A 355 54.38 -48.39 -59.32
N SER A 356 54.96 -49.57 -59.10
CA SER A 356 54.78 -50.75 -59.96
C SER A 356 53.66 -51.67 -59.46
N ILE A 357 53.01 -51.33 -58.35
CA ILE A 357 51.89 -52.07 -57.78
C ILE A 357 50.61 -51.25 -57.97
N GLY A 358 49.67 -51.77 -58.75
CA GLY A 358 48.38 -51.13 -59.01
C GLY A 358 47.27 -51.64 -58.12
N LEU A 359 46.54 -50.75 -57.47
CA LEU A 359 45.27 -51.04 -56.82
C LEU A 359 44.16 -51.08 -57.89
N LEU A 360 43.54 -52.24 -58.05
CA LEU A 360 42.41 -52.44 -58.93
C LEU A 360 41.17 -51.71 -58.41
N PRO A 361 40.36 -51.13 -59.33
CA PRO A 361 39.01 -50.70 -59.00
C PRO A 361 38.17 -51.84 -58.42
N GLU A 362 37.17 -51.49 -57.62
CA GLU A 362 36.25 -52.47 -57.04
C GLU A 362 35.51 -53.25 -58.15
N GLY A 363 35.45 -54.58 -58.02
CA GLY A 363 34.81 -55.46 -59.00
C GLY A 363 35.61 -55.74 -60.28
N ALA A 364 36.83 -55.21 -60.43
CA ALA A 364 37.67 -55.51 -61.58
C ALA A 364 38.18 -56.97 -61.57
N ASP A 365 38.25 -57.57 -62.76
CA ASP A 365 38.73 -58.95 -62.94
C ASP A 365 40.26 -58.96 -63.05
N GLY A 366 40.94 -59.21 -61.92
CA GLY A 366 42.40 -59.32 -61.88
C GLY A 366 42.96 -60.53 -62.62
N ASP A 367 42.20 -61.63 -62.73
CA ASP A 367 42.62 -62.83 -63.47
C ASP A 367 42.71 -62.53 -64.98
N ALA A 368 41.77 -61.75 -65.52
CA ALA A 368 41.78 -61.32 -66.92
C ALA A 368 42.93 -60.35 -67.26
N LEU A 369 43.36 -59.54 -66.29
CA LEU A 369 44.41 -58.52 -66.48
C LEU A 369 45.84 -59.04 -66.23
N HIS A 370 45.97 -60.23 -65.64
CA HIS A 370 47.25 -60.79 -65.21
C HIS A 370 48.26 -60.92 -66.37
N ALA A 371 47.82 -61.41 -67.53
CA ALA A 371 48.68 -61.61 -68.71
C ALA A 371 49.18 -60.29 -69.33
N ALA A 372 48.60 -59.15 -68.96
CA ALA A 372 48.99 -57.82 -69.46
C ALA A 372 50.04 -57.12 -68.57
N LEU A 373 50.51 -57.77 -67.50
CA LEU A 373 51.52 -57.18 -66.61
C LEU A 373 52.91 -57.19 -67.23
N SER A 374 53.57 -56.04 -67.20
CA SER A 374 54.97 -55.91 -67.57
C SER A 374 55.89 -56.44 -66.47
N PRO A 375 57.14 -56.83 -66.79
CA PRO A 375 58.09 -57.30 -65.79
C PRO A 375 58.24 -56.34 -64.61
N GLY A 376 58.07 -56.86 -63.39
CA GLY A 376 58.13 -56.09 -62.15
C GLY A 376 56.79 -55.51 -61.68
N GLN A 377 55.71 -55.60 -62.46
CA GLN A 377 54.40 -55.09 -62.06
C GLN A 377 53.60 -56.08 -61.21
N SER A 378 52.67 -55.56 -60.42
CA SER A 378 51.67 -56.34 -59.70
C SER A 378 50.33 -55.62 -59.63
N LEU A 379 49.23 -56.35 -59.55
CA LEU A 379 47.89 -55.83 -59.27
C LEU A 379 47.40 -56.34 -57.94
N VAL A 380 46.73 -55.48 -57.17
CA VAL A 380 46.12 -55.85 -55.88
C VAL A 380 44.70 -55.35 -55.76
N THR A 381 43.88 -56.05 -54.99
CA THR A 381 42.58 -55.52 -54.51
C THR A 381 42.69 -55.01 -53.09
N ARG A 382 41.73 -54.20 -52.65
CA ARG A 382 41.63 -53.71 -51.27
C ARG A 382 41.61 -54.85 -50.23
N ASP A 383 40.93 -55.95 -50.56
CA ASP A 383 40.80 -57.13 -49.70
C ASP A 383 42.04 -58.05 -49.72
N GLY A 384 43.11 -57.65 -50.40
CA GLY A 384 44.40 -58.34 -50.39
C GLY A 384 44.53 -59.52 -51.37
N ALA A 385 43.80 -59.52 -52.49
CA ALA A 385 44.19 -60.37 -53.62
C ALA A 385 45.40 -59.75 -54.33
N LEU A 386 46.26 -60.57 -54.93
CA LEU A 386 47.48 -60.14 -55.63
C LEU A 386 47.69 -60.95 -56.91
N TRP A 387 48.07 -60.29 -58.01
CA TRP A 387 48.59 -60.91 -59.23
C TRP A 387 49.93 -60.28 -59.58
N ARG A 388 51.00 -61.07 -59.65
CA ARG A 388 52.36 -60.61 -59.99
C ARG A 388 52.73 -61.05 -61.41
N TRP A 389 53.50 -60.22 -62.11
CA TRP A 389 53.93 -60.47 -63.50
C TRP A 389 54.58 -61.85 -63.75
N ASP A 390 55.18 -62.46 -62.73
CA ASP A 390 55.85 -63.78 -62.78
C ASP A 390 54.88 -64.97 -62.65
N GLY A 391 53.57 -64.71 -62.55
CA GLY A 391 52.52 -65.72 -62.43
C GLY A 391 52.09 -66.02 -61.00
N HIS A 392 52.68 -65.38 -59.98
CA HIS A 392 52.29 -65.58 -58.59
C HIS A 392 50.94 -64.90 -58.26
N VAL A 393 50.02 -65.65 -57.66
CA VAL A 393 48.67 -65.18 -57.28
C VAL A 393 48.39 -65.43 -55.80
N VAL A 394 47.83 -64.44 -55.12
CA VAL A 394 47.28 -64.56 -53.76
C VAL A 394 45.78 -64.25 -53.81
N ARG A 395 44.96 -65.07 -53.16
CA ARG A 395 43.51 -64.83 -53.07
C ARG A 395 43.21 -63.87 -51.92
N ALA A 396 42.14 -63.08 -52.08
CA ALA A 396 41.65 -62.18 -51.03
C ALA A 396 41.40 -62.93 -49.71
N GLY A 397 41.56 -62.23 -48.59
CA GLY A 397 41.33 -62.81 -47.25
C GLY A 397 42.42 -63.74 -46.74
N THR A 398 43.57 -63.84 -47.43
CA THR A 398 44.73 -64.58 -46.92
C THR A 398 45.25 -63.94 -45.62
N PRO A 399 45.38 -64.68 -44.50
CA PRO A 399 45.85 -64.12 -43.24
C PRO A 399 47.26 -63.51 -43.36
N SER A 400 47.43 -62.28 -42.90
CA SER A 400 48.72 -61.58 -42.94
C SER A 400 48.98 -60.84 -41.63
N ALA A 401 50.06 -61.22 -40.94
CA ALA A 401 50.51 -60.52 -39.73
C ALA A 401 50.84 -59.05 -40.02
N ALA A 402 51.40 -58.76 -41.20
CA ALA A 402 51.70 -57.40 -41.63
C ALA A 402 50.43 -56.56 -41.87
N ALA A 403 49.35 -57.16 -42.39
CA ALA A 403 48.06 -56.47 -42.54
C ALA A 403 47.46 -56.11 -41.19
N VAL A 404 47.48 -57.05 -40.22
CA VAL A 404 47.02 -56.81 -38.85
C VAL A 404 47.84 -55.69 -38.19
N ARG A 405 49.16 -55.71 -38.35
CA ARG A 405 50.06 -54.68 -37.80
C ARG A 405 49.80 -53.30 -38.41
N LEU A 406 49.63 -53.21 -39.73
CA LEU A 406 49.26 -51.96 -40.41
C LEU A 406 47.90 -51.45 -39.94
N ALA A 407 46.90 -52.32 -39.80
CA ALA A 407 45.56 -51.95 -39.32
C ALA A 407 45.60 -51.43 -37.88
N GLN A 408 46.36 -52.09 -37.00
CA GLN A 408 46.58 -51.62 -35.63
C GLN A 408 47.26 -50.25 -35.59
N ARG A 409 48.26 -49.99 -36.44
CA ARG A 409 48.93 -48.68 -36.54
C ARG A 409 47.99 -47.58 -37.02
N ASN A 410 47.18 -47.87 -38.04
CA ASN A 410 46.16 -46.93 -38.51
C ASN A 410 45.11 -46.64 -37.44
N ARG A 411 44.66 -47.66 -36.69
CA ARG A 411 43.77 -47.49 -35.54
C ARG A 411 44.42 -46.67 -34.42
N LEU A 412 45.69 -46.91 -34.12
CA LEU A 412 46.45 -46.14 -33.14
C LEU A 412 46.52 -44.66 -33.53
N ARG A 413 46.84 -44.34 -34.80
CA ARG A 413 46.85 -42.96 -35.28
C ARG A 413 45.48 -42.30 -35.17
N ALA A 414 44.42 -43.01 -35.56
CA ALA A 414 43.05 -42.51 -35.43
C ALA A 414 42.68 -42.24 -33.96
N ALA A 415 43.01 -43.17 -33.05
CA ALA A 415 42.76 -43.01 -31.62
C ALA A 415 43.54 -41.83 -31.02
N ILE A 416 44.80 -41.61 -31.42
CA ILE A 416 45.60 -40.43 -31.01
C ILE A 416 44.95 -39.13 -31.47
N ALA A 417 44.48 -39.07 -32.72
CA ALA A 417 43.78 -37.88 -33.23
C ALA A 417 42.48 -37.61 -32.46
N SER A 418 41.67 -38.65 -32.22
CA SER A 418 40.44 -38.55 -31.42
C SER A 418 40.71 -38.17 -29.96
N LEU A 419 41.82 -38.64 -29.36
CA LEU A 419 42.20 -38.26 -28.01
C LEU A 419 42.53 -36.76 -27.93
N ALA A 420 43.26 -36.22 -28.91
CA ALA A 420 43.57 -34.79 -28.96
C ALA A 420 42.29 -33.93 -29.02
N GLU A 421 41.30 -34.35 -29.82
CA GLU A 421 39.99 -33.69 -29.88
C GLU A 421 39.22 -33.82 -28.56
N ALA A 422 39.20 -35.01 -27.95
CA ALA A 422 38.54 -35.25 -26.68
C ALA A 422 39.17 -34.43 -25.53
N MET A 423 40.49 -34.34 -25.46
CA MET A 423 41.20 -33.50 -24.49
C MET A 423 40.87 -32.01 -24.67
N ALA A 424 40.84 -31.52 -25.92
CA ALA A 424 40.42 -30.13 -26.18
C ALA A 424 38.97 -29.87 -25.73
N ARG A 425 38.07 -30.85 -25.86
CA ARG A 425 36.70 -30.76 -25.30
C ARG A 425 36.71 -30.72 -23.77
N VAL A 426 37.50 -31.57 -23.11
CA VAL A 426 37.63 -31.56 -21.64
C VAL A 426 38.10 -30.20 -21.14
N ASP A 427 39.13 -29.61 -21.77
CA ASP A 427 39.65 -28.29 -21.40
C ASP A 427 38.58 -27.19 -21.55
N GLY A 428 37.84 -27.21 -22.67
CA GLY A 428 36.75 -26.27 -22.93
C GLY A 428 35.61 -26.40 -21.92
N LEU A 429 35.22 -27.62 -21.58
CA LEU A 429 34.19 -27.90 -20.57
C LEU A 429 34.68 -27.56 -19.15
N GLY A 430 35.97 -27.72 -18.85
CA GLY A 430 36.57 -27.29 -17.60
C GLY A 430 36.48 -25.77 -17.40
N ALA A 431 36.70 -25.00 -18.47
CA ALA A 431 36.49 -23.55 -18.46
C ALA A 431 35.00 -23.17 -18.23
N ASP A 432 34.06 -23.88 -18.85
CA ASP A 432 32.62 -23.68 -18.62
C ASP A 432 32.23 -24.03 -17.18
N VAL A 433 32.70 -25.15 -16.62
CA VAL A 433 32.48 -25.53 -15.21
C VAL A 433 33.01 -24.45 -14.27
N ALA A 434 34.21 -23.89 -14.53
CA ALA A 434 34.76 -22.80 -13.73
C ALA A 434 33.90 -21.53 -13.79
N MET A 435 33.45 -21.15 -15.00
CA MET A 435 32.56 -20.00 -15.19
C MET A 435 31.21 -20.18 -14.49
N ARG A 436 30.59 -21.36 -14.63
CA ARG A 436 29.31 -21.68 -13.96
C ARG A 436 29.46 -21.76 -12.45
N GLY A 437 30.60 -22.25 -11.96
CA GLY A 437 30.93 -22.23 -10.53
C GLY A 437 31.05 -20.81 -9.98
N ALA A 438 31.67 -19.90 -10.72
CA ALA A 438 31.71 -18.48 -10.35
C ALA A 438 30.31 -17.82 -10.38
N ALA A 439 29.44 -18.22 -11.31
CA ALA A 439 28.06 -17.75 -11.35
C ALA A 439 27.23 -18.26 -10.15
N GLU A 440 27.40 -19.52 -9.75
CA GLU A 440 26.74 -20.09 -8.57
C GLU A 440 27.20 -19.41 -7.27
N THR A 441 28.51 -19.16 -7.10
CA THR A 441 29.02 -18.44 -5.92
C THR A 441 28.56 -16.98 -5.91
N GLY A 442 28.48 -16.33 -7.07
CA GLY A 442 27.90 -15.00 -7.21
C GLY A 442 26.41 -14.95 -6.84
N ALA A 443 25.62 -15.94 -7.27
CA ALA A 443 24.22 -16.05 -6.90
C ALA A 443 24.02 -16.31 -5.40
N LEU A 444 24.88 -17.15 -4.80
CA LEU A 444 24.88 -17.41 -3.36
C LEU A 444 25.20 -16.15 -2.54
N ALA A 445 26.13 -15.32 -3.02
CA ALA A 445 26.50 -14.06 -2.38
C ALA A 445 25.40 -12.99 -2.51
N ALA A 446 24.61 -13.00 -3.59
CA ALA A 446 23.47 -12.11 -3.76
C ALA A 446 22.27 -12.45 -2.84
N GLU A 447 22.25 -13.67 -2.30
CA GLU A 447 21.21 -14.19 -1.39
C GLU A 447 21.50 -13.92 0.11
N THR A 448 22.76 -13.62 0.45
CA THR A 448 23.21 -13.28 1.82
C THR A 448 23.17 -11.78 2.08
#